data_AF-A0A401H3U7-F1
#
_entry.id   AF-A0A401H3U7-F1
#
_cell.length_a   1.000
_cell.length_b   1.000
_cell.length_c   1.000
_cell.angle_alpha   90.00
_cell.angle_beta   90.00
_cell.angle_gamma   90.00
#
_symmetry.space_group_name_H-M   'P 1'
#
loop_
_entity.id
_entity.type
_entity.pdbx_description
1 polymer ?
#
loop_
_entity_poly.entity_id
_entity_poly.type
_entity_poly.pdbx_seq_one_letter_code
_entity_poly.pdbx_strand_id
1 'polypeptide(L)'
;MSKSLAALGWLLLSCFTAINLFTAAALYRASNASRRPKPAPREYSYVGCDYPPQLPLDISPAALVVNTTHRYGLTADDDWGTIFPNGNGWVRLGPDGRAFAVSMYHQLHCLDAIRVAMVRPPPGNTLIPNRS
;
A
#
# COMPACT_ATOMS: atom_id res chain seq x y z
N MET A 1 -17.75 45.22 30.92
CA MET A 1 -16.59 44.34 30.62
C MET A 1 -16.92 43.06 29.85
N SER A 2 -18.13 42.49 29.94
CA SER A 2 -18.50 41.23 29.26
C SER A 2 -18.56 41.29 27.73
N LYS A 3 -18.98 42.41 27.14
CA LYS A 3 -19.10 42.56 25.67
C LYS A 3 -17.76 42.51 24.94
N SER A 4 -16.70 43.05 25.55
CA SER A 4 -15.34 43.08 24.98
C SER A 4 -14.67 41.70 24.97
N LEU A 5 -14.92 40.88 26.00
CA LEU A 5 -14.46 39.48 26.06
C LEU A 5 -15.15 38.62 24.99
N ALA A 6 -16.45 38.81 24.81
CA ALA A 6 -17.19 38.12 23.74
C ALA A 6 -16.70 38.52 22.35
N ALA A 7 -16.42 39.80 22.11
CA ALA A 7 -15.88 40.29 20.83
C ALA A 7 -14.51 39.69 20.51
N LEU A 8 -13.61 39.61 21.50
CA LEU A 8 -12.30 38.95 21.35
C LEU A 8 -12.47 37.46 21.00
N GLY A 9 -13.41 36.77 21.67
CA GLY A 9 -13.72 35.36 21.39
C GLY A 9 -14.18 35.12 19.96
N TRP A 10 -15.08 35.95 19.44
CA TRP A 10 -15.54 35.85 18.05
C TRP A 10 -14.44 36.13 17.03
N LEU A 11 -13.52 37.05 17.31
CA LEU A 11 -12.36 37.35 16.46
C LEU A 11 -11.36 36.19 16.44
N LEU A 12 -11.09 35.55 17.58
CA LEU A 12 -10.19 34.40 17.63
C LEU A 12 -10.79 33.19 16.90
N LEU A 13 -12.10 32.93 17.08
CA LEU A 13 -12.79 31.85 16.39
C LEU A 13 -12.81 32.06 14.87
N SER A 14 -13.10 33.28 14.40
CA SER A 14 -13.10 33.59 12.97
C SER A 14 -11.70 33.50 12.35
N CYS A 15 -10.67 33.91 13.08
CA CYS A 15 -9.28 33.76 12.64
C CYS A 15 -8.90 32.28 12.54
N PHE A 16 -9.24 31.47 13.55
CA PHE A 16 -8.97 30.03 13.55
C PHE A 16 -9.69 29.33 12.39
N THR A 17 -10.96 29.61 12.14
CA THR A 17 -11.70 29.01 11.02
C THR A 17 -11.15 29.46 9.67
N ALA A 18 -10.78 30.73 9.51
CA ALA A 18 -10.15 31.24 8.29
C ALA A 18 -8.80 30.57 8.02
N ILE A 19 -7.97 30.38 9.05
CA ILE A 19 -6.69 29.66 8.93
C ILE A 19 -6.93 28.21 8.51
N ASN A 20 -7.88 27.51 9.13
CA ASN A 20 -8.20 26.13 8.78
C ASN A 20 -8.74 25.99 7.34
N LEU A 21 -9.57 26.93 6.89
CA LEU A 21 -10.06 26.96 5.51
C LEU A 21 -8.91 27.21 4.51
N PHE A 22 -8.00 28.13 4.85
CA PHE A 22 -6.83 28.42 4.02
C PHE A 22 -5.89 27.22 3.92
N THR A 23 -5.56 26.58 5.04
CA THR A 23 -4.68 25.40 5.04
C THR A 23 -5.33 24.22 4.31
N ALA A 24 -6.62 23.97 4.53
CA ALA A 24 -7.35 22.93 3.80
C ALA A 24 -7.37 23.19 2.29
N ALA A 25 -7.61 24.43 1.86
CA ALA A 25 -7.58 24.81 0.45
C ALA A 25 -6.18 24.68 -0.16
N ALA A 26 -5.13 25.07 0.58
CA ALA A 26 -3.75 24.91 0.15
C ALA A 26 -3.37 23.43 -0.02
N LEU A 27 -3.77 22.57 0.94
CA LEU A 27 -3.56 21.11 0.85
C LEU A 27 -4.35 20.49 -0.30
N TYR A 28 -5.59 20.91 -0.53
CA TYR A 28 -6.40 20.45 -1.66
C TYR A 28 -5.80 20.84 -3.02
N ARG A 29 -5.25 22.07 -3.13
CA ARG A 29 -4.54 22.51 -4.33
C ARG A 29 -3.24 21.73 -4.53
N ALA A 30 -2.46 21.53 -3.46
CA ALA A 30 -1.20 20.79 -3.51
C ALA A 30 -1.42 19.31 -3.88
N SER A 31 -2.47 18.67 -3.36
CA SER A 31 -2.80 17.29 -3.68
C SER A 31 -3.24 17.13 -5.14
N ASN A 32 -4.04 18.07 -5.66
CA ASN A 32 -4.44 18.07 -7.06
C ASN A 32 -3.29 18.43 -8.01
N ALA A 33 -2.40 19.34 -7.63
CA ALA A 33 -1.19 19.67 -8.40
C ALA A 33 -0.20 18.50 -8.46
N SER A 34 -0.23 17.60 -7.47
CA SER A 34 0.62 16.40 -7.43
C SER A 34 0.08 15.26 -8.29
N ARG A 35 -1.12 15.39 -8.87
CA ARG A 35 -1.64 14.41 -9.85
C ARG A 35 -0.86 14.57 -11.15
N ARG A 36 0.26 13.85 -11.27
CA ARG A 36 0.96 13.73 -12.55
C ARG A 36 0.01 13.15 -13.59
N PRO A 37 -0.11 13.75 -14.79
CA PRO A 37 -0.85 13.14 -15.88
C PRO A 37 -0.28 11.75 -16.13
N LYS A 38 -1.16 10.74 -16.23
CA LYS A 38 -0.73 9.39 -16.63
C LYS A 38 -0.11 9.50 -18.03
N PRO A 39 1.14 9.05 -18.25
CA PRO A 39 1.72 9.02 -19.58
C PRO A 39 0.79 8.27 -20.54
N ALA A 40 0.78 8.66 -21.81
CA ALA A 40 0.02 7.94 -22.82
C ALA A 40 0.37 6.43 -22.75
N PRO A 41 -0.63 5.53 -22.87
CA PRO A 41 -0.39 4.10 -22.81
C PRO A 41 0.64 3.70 -23.87
N ARG A 42 1.80 3.20 -23.43
CA ARG A 42 2.74 2.51 -24.32
C ARG A 42 2.27 1.08 -24.51
N GLU A 43 2.25 0.63 -25.75
CA GLU A 43 2.05 -0.77 -26.08
C GLU A 43 3.34 -1.57 -25.82
N TYR A 44 3.20 -2.72 -25.16
CA TYR A 44 4.31 -3.60 -24.80
C TYR A 44 4.12 -4.96 -25.45
N SER A 45 5.19 -5.56 -25.95
CA SER A 45 5.17 -6.92 -26.52
C SER A 45 5.10 -8.02 -25.47
N TYR A 46 5.49 -7.73 -24.22
CA TYR A 46 5.66 -8.70 -23.13
C TYR A 46 6.72 -9.79 -23.41
N VAL A 47 7.57 -9.59 -24.42
CA VAL A 47 8.68 -10.49 -24.77
C VAL A 47 9.98 -9.97 -24.14
N GLY A 48 10.76 -10.88 -23.53
CA GLY A 48 12.02 -10.52 -22.89
C GLY A 48 11.84 -9.46 -21.80
N CYS A 49 12.50 -8.31 -21.95
CA CYS A 49 12.44 -7.17 -21.04
C CYS A 49 11.41 -6.10 -21.44
N ASP A 50 10.65 -6.29 -22.51
CA ASP A 50 9.67 -5.31 -22.99
C ASP A 50 8.31 -5.49 -22.31
N TYR A 51 8.23 -5.05 -21.05
CA TYR A 51 7.03 -5.07 -20.22
C TYR A 51 7.02 -3.84 -19.30
N PRO A 52 5.85 -3.41 -18.80
CA PRO A 52 5.79 -2.26 -17.92
C PRO A 52 6.42 -2.59 -16.55
N PRO A 53 7.18 -1.67 -15.93
CA PRO A 53 7.78 -1.89 -14.61
C PRO A 53 6.75 -1.89 -13.47
N GLN A 54 5.53 -1.44 -13.75
CA GLN A 54 4.41 -1.38 -12.83
C GLN A 54 3.22 -2.10 -13.45
N LEU A 55 2.40 -2.71 -12.61
CA LEU A 55 1.19 -3.36 -13.08
C LEU A 55 0.26 -2.32 -13.74
N PRO A 56 -0.20 -2.52 -14.98
CA PRO A 56 -0.97 -1.52 -15.72
C PRO A 56 -2.43 -1.49 -15.26
N LEU A 57 -2.65 -1.27 -13.97
CA LEU A 57 -3.96 -1.08 -13.37
C LEU A 57 -4.19 0.40 -13.10
N ASP A 58 -5.45 0.81 -13.23
CA ASP A 58 -5.89 2.12 -12.78
C ASP A 58 -6.49 1.97 -11.38
N ILE A 59 -5.70 2.31 -10.36
CA ILE A 59 -6.10 2.20 -8.97
C ILE A 59 -6.16 3.58 -8.34
N SER A 60 -7.25 3.86 -7.64
CA SER A 60 -7.38 5.07 -6.83
C SER A 60 -6.38 5.02 -5.67
N PRO A 61 -5.70 6.13 -5.35
CA PRO A 61 -4.90 6.22 -4.14
C PRO A 61 -5.73 5.85 -2.91
N ALA A 62 -5.18 5.00 -2.04
CA ALA A 62 -5.79 4.60 -0.78
C ALA A 62 -4.90 5.04 0.39
N ALA A 63 -5.51 5.49 1.47
CA ALA A 63 -4.80 5.77 2.71
C ALA A 63 -4.43 4.43 3.39
N LEU A 64 -3.16 4.24 3.72
CA LEU A 64 -2.70 3.10 4.50
C LEU A 64 -2.91 3.39 5.99
N VAL A 65 -3.69 2.55 6.66
CA VAL A 65 -3.85 2.59 8.12
C VAL A 65 -2.99 1.51 8.74
N VAL A 66 -2.04 1.91 9.57
CA VAL A 66 -1.24 0.99 10.37
C VAL A 66 -1.88 0.88 11.74
N ASN A 67 -2.26 -0.34 12.13
CA ASN A 67 -2.85 -0.62 13.43
C ASN A 67 -2.11 -1.77 14.12
N THR A 68 -1.98 -1.67 15.43
CA THR A 68 -1.48 -2.76 16.26
C THR A 68 -2.56 -3.83 16.37
N THR A 69 -2.25 -5.06 15.96
CA THR A 69 -3.18 -6.18 16.01
C THR A 69 -2.48 -7.39 16.62
N HIS A 70 -3.25 -8.22 17.34
CA HIS A 70 -2.79 -9.53 17.77
C HIS A 70 -2.80 -10.56 16.63
N ARG A 71 -3.34 -10.19 15.45
CA ARG A 71 -3.29 -11.00 14.24
C ARG A 71 -1.88 -11.06 13.67
N TYR A 72 -1.59 -12.11 12.92
CA TYR A 72 -0.27 -12.36 12.31
C TYR A 72 0.85 -12.67 13.32
N GLY A 73 0.51 -13.32 14.44
CA GLY A 73 1.48 -13.90 15.36
C GLY A 73 2.34 -14.99 14.70
N LEU A 74 3.43 -15.41 15.36
CA LEU A 74 4.39 -16.37 14.80
C LEU A 74 3.75 -17.71 14.41
N THR A 75 2.73 -18.17 15.14
CA THR A 75 2.03 -19.46 14.91
C THR A 75 0.68 -19.31 14.19
N ALA A 76 0.31 -18.10 13.75
CA ALA A 76 -1.01 -17.80 13.21
C ALA A 76 -1.11 -18.11 11.70
N ASP A 77 -0.87 -19.37 11.30
CA ASP A 77 -0.78 -19.79 9.89
C ASP A 77 -1.99 -19.33 9.04
N ASP A 78 -3.20 -19.41 9.59
CA ASP A 78 -4.43 -19.00 8.88
C ASP A 78 -4.47 -17.50 8.59
N ASP A 79 -4.10 -16.65 9.56
CA ASP A 79 -4.03 -15.20 9.38
C ASP A 79 -3.01 -14.86 8.29
N TRP A 80 -1.81 -15.44 8.36
CA TRP A 80 -0.76 -15.25 7.35
C TRP A 80 -1.21 -15.68 5.96
N GLY A 81 -2.03 -16.75 5.84
CA GLY A 81 -2.62 -17.16 4.56
C GLY A 81 -3.53 -16.10 3.94
N THR A 82 -4.20 -15.25 4.74
CA THR A 82 -5.13 -14.24 4.23
C THR A 82 -4.48 -13.06 3.49
N ILE A 83 -3.17 -12.88 3.62
CA ILE A 83 -2.45 -11.77 2.96
C ILE A 83 -2.23 -12.01 1.46
N PHE A 84 -2.34 -13.27 1.01
CA PHE A 84 -2.16 -13.65 -0.37
C PHE A 84 -3.51 -13.70 -1.09
N PRO A 85 -3.64 -13.04 -2.25
CA PRO A 85 -4.84 -13.17 -3.06
C PRO A 85 -4.87 -14.55 -3.72
N ASN A 86 -6.02 -14.91 -4.27
CA ASN A 86 -6.15 -16.06 -5.16
C ASN A 86 -5.10 -15.95 -6.30
N GLY A 87 -4.26 -16.97 -6.42
CA GLY A 87 -3.13 -16.98 -7.37
C GLY A 87 -1.79 -16.52 -6.79
N ASN A 88 -1.66 -16.38 -5.47
CA ASN A 88 -0.40 -16.16 -4.73
C ASN A 88 0.41 -14.95 -5.21
N GLY A 89 -0.29 -13.93 -5.71
CA GLY A 89 0.34 -12.69 -6.21
C GLY A 89 0.90 -12.75 -7.62
N TRP A 90 0.54 -13.79 -8.38
CA TRP A 90 0.85 -13.90 -9.80
C TRP A 90 -0.25 -13.27 -10.66
N VAL A 91 0.17 -12.65 -11.76
CA VAL A 91 -0.70 -12.07 -12.79
C VAL A 91 -0.27 -12.56 -14.17
N ARG A 92 -1.23 -12.64 -15.09
CA ARG A 92 -0.95 -12.96 -16.50
C ARG A 92 -1.15 -11.72 -17.36
N LEU A 93 -0.12 -11.32 -18.09
CA LEU A 93 -0.12 -10.10 -18.92
C LEU A 93 0.30 -10.41 -20.36
N GLY A 94 -0.12 -9.55 -21.27
CA GLY A 94 0.18 -9.65 -22.69
C GLY A 94 -0.70 -10.66 -23.45
N PRO A 95 -0.57 -10.69 -24.79
CA PRO A 95 -1.39 -11.53 -25.66
C PRO A 95 -1.20 -13.03 -25.37
N ASP A 96 0.00 -13.44 -24.97
CA ASP A 96 0.33 -14.83 -24.67
C ASP A 96 0.09 -15.21 -23.19
N GLY A 97 -0.42 -14.30 -22.37
CA GLY A 97 -0.72 -14.56 -20.96
C GLY A 97 0.51 -14.92 -20.11
N ARG A 98 1.64 -14.24 -20.35
CA ARG A 98 2.91 -14.43 -19.62
C ARG A 98 2.71 -14.17 -18.13
N ALA A 99 3.23 -15.07 -17.30
CA ALA A 99 3.14 -14.95 -15.85
C ALA A 99 4.18 -13.96 -15.28
N PHE A 100 3.74 -13.09 -14.39
CA PHE A 100 4.57 -12.16 -13.62
C PHE A 100 4.19 -12.26 -12.14
N ALA A 101 5.18 -12.25 -11.27
CA ALA A 101 4.98 -12.10 -9.83
C ALA A 101 4.99 -10.62 -9.47
N VAL A 102 3.99 -10.15 -8.71
CA VAL A 102 4.02 -8.80 -8.16
C VAL A 102 5.03 -8.77 -7.01
N SER A 103 5.99 -7.85 -7.07
CA SER A 103 7.11 -7.77 -6.13
C SER A 103 6.69 -7.73 -4.66
N MET A 104 5.60 -7.04 -4.34
CA MET A 104 5.04 -6.99 -2.98
C MET A 104 4.73 -8.39 -2.43
N TYR A 105 4.10 -9.27 -3.21
CA TYR A 105 3.76 -10.61 -2.72
C TYR A 105 4.99 -11.51 -2.57
N HIS A 106 6.03 -11.31 -3.37
CA HIS A 106 7.31 -11.99 -3.17
C HIS A 106 7.95 -11.60 -1.82
N GLN A 107 7.89 -10.31 -1.46
CA GLN A 107 8.36 -9.83 -0.16
C GLN A 107 7.58 -10.46 1.00
N LEU A 108 6.25 -10.55 0.87
CA LEU A 108 5.39 -11.19 1.88
C LEU A 108 5.66 -12.70 1.99
N HIS A 109 5.90 -13.39 0.88
CA HIS A 109 6.28 -14.81 0.87
C HIS A 109 7.59 -15.05 1.63
N CYS A 110 8.62 -14.24 1.38
CA CYS A 110 9.88 -14.33 2.13
C CYS A 110 9.69 -14.04 3.62
N LEU A 111 8.85 -13.06 3.97
CA LEU A 111 8.53 -12.76 5.36
C LEU A 111 7.86 -13.95 6.07
N ASP A 112 6.89 -14.60 5.41
CA ASP A 112 6.24 -15.81 5.93
C ASP A 112 7.24 -16.97 6.07
N ALA A 113 8.13 -17.16 5.10
CA ALA A 113 9.18 -18.18 5.18
C ALA A 113 10.11 -17.97 6.40
N ILE A 114 10.49 -16.73 6.68
CA ILE A 114 11.29 -16.38 7.86
C ILE A 114 10.52 -16.69 9.15
N ARG A 115 9.24 -16.30 9.23
CA ARG A 115 8.39 -16.61 10.38
C ARG A 115 8.31 -18.12 10.64
N VAL A 116 8.04 -18.91 9.59
CA VAL A 116 7.96 -20.37 9.69
C VAL A 116 9.27 -20.93 10.22
N ALA A 117 10.42 -20.42 9.76
CA ALA A 117 11.72 -20.85 10.25
C ALA A 117 11.97 -20.53 11.74
N MET A 118 11.37 -19.45 12.27
CA MET A 118 11.46 -19.14 13.71
C MET A 118 10.66 -20.13 14.58
N VAL A 119 9.50 -20.59 14.09
CA VAL A 119 8.63 -21.53 14.83
C VAL A 119 9.06 -22.97 14.63
N ARG A 120 9.54 -23.30 13.43
CA ARG A 120 9.95 -24.64 13.01
C ARG A 120 11.37 -24.55 12.44
N PRO A 121 12.38 -24.33 13.29
CA PRO A 121 13.75 -24.32 12.83
C PRO A 121 14.06 -25.65 12.16
N PRO A 122 14.56 -25.65 10.91
CA PRO A 122 14.92 -26.89 10.24
C PRO A 122 15.99 -27.63 11.07
N PRO A 123 15.95 -28.98 11.12
CA PRO A 123 17.09 -29.75 11.57
C PRO A 123 18.33 -29.29 10.78
N GLY A 124 19.51 -29.23 11.42
CA GLY A 124 20.71 -28.51 10.95
C GLY A 124 21.29 -28.85 9.56
N ASN A 125 20.60 -29.67 8.78
CA ASN A 125 20.93 -30.12 7.43
C ASN A 125 19.76 -30.04 6.42
N THR A 126 18.64 -29.38 6.76
CA THR A 126 17.44 -29.32 5.89
C THR A 126 17.21 -27.92 5.33
N LEU A 127 17.03 -27.80 4.01
CA LEU A 127 16.62 -26.55 3.37
C LEU A 127 15.14 -26.26 3.71
N ILE A 128 14.80 -24.98 3.91
CA ILE A 128 13.42 -24.56 4.17
C ILE A 128 12.56 -25.01 2.97
N PRO A 129 11.51 -25.82 3.17
CA PRO A 129 10.67 -26.29 2.08
C PRO A 129 9.99 -25.10 1.40
N ASN A 130 10.11 -25.04 0.07
CA ASN A 130 9.44 -24.04 -0.75
C ASN A 130 7.93 -24.27 -0.71
N ARG A 131 7.20 -23.42 0.02
CA ARG A 131 5.73 -23.41 0.04
C ARG A 131 5.26 -22.44 -1.05
N SER A 132 5.09 -22.95 -2.27
CA SER A 132 4.57 -22.20 -3.43
C SER A 132 3.08 -21.93 -3.34
#